data_AF-A0A965IV23-F1
#
_entry.id   AF-A0A965IV23-F1
#
_cell.length_a   1.000
_cell.length_b   1.000
_cell.length_c   1.000
_cell.angle_alpha   90.00
_cell.angle_beta   90.00
_cell.angle_gamma   90.00
#
_symmetry.space_group_name_H-M   'P 1'
#
loop_
_entity.id
_entity.type
_entity.pdbx_description
1 polymer ?
#
loop_
_entity_poly.entity_id
_entity_poly.type
_entity_poly.pdbx_seq_one_letter_code
_entity_poly.pdbx_strand_id
1 'polypeptide(L)'
;MKKRSVLLLLCASGLGSMSYGTMFTIIDDLRDKYGITESHLGLILGVGFFAGFFSNVFLAPYADRGHAKRMILLGILVQLVGCCSFGFGRSFATLFVARAVMGVGNGMIYPAVRRIVILADPENMGSNLGRALSFDVGGFTLGPVLSAVTVSALGIPAPFLMISAAMAVIGIGVTRIHVTETDIDDAPSQRLAFDLFRIRAFAGTIVIGLALFIMIGTFDALWSLMMKDMHAAEWVANLGISLFAMPMLFLGPIGGRFTQNTGPFRASIGGLSVGAFIITMYGTLPSPYAMLAFGVLHGIVDGLTVTGGSAAIAMVVPRERIAS
;
A
#
# COMPACT_ATOMS: atom_id res chain seq x y z
N MET A 1 -4.57 -25.10 0.59
CA MET A 1 -3.16 -24.69 0.84
C MET A 1 -2.88 -24.65 2.35
N LYS A 2 -1.64 -24.89 2.84
CA LYS A 2 -1.34 -24.84 4.29
C LYS A 2 -1.38 -23.39 4.81
N LYS A 3 -1.89 -23.16 6.04
CA LYS A 3 -1.94 -21.83 6.68
C LYS A 3 -0.60 -21.09 6.68
N ARG A 4 0.51 -21.82 6.90
CA ARG A 4 1.87 -21.26 6.88
C ARG A 4 2.27 -20.70 5.51
N SER A 5 1.79 -21.31 4.42
CA SER A 5 2.07 -20.83 3.05
C SER A 5 1.34 -19.52 2.76
N VAL A 6 0.07 -19.41 3.17
CA VAL A 6 -0.69 -18.15 3.09
C VAL A 6 0.04 -17.05 3.86
N LEU A 7 0.47 -17.34 5.10
CA LEU A 7 1.19 -16.37 5.93
C LEU A 7 2.48 -15.87 5.28
N LEU A 8 3.27 -16.74 4.65
CA LEU A 8 4.49 -16.34 3.94
C LEU A 8 4.20 -15.36 2.80
N LEU A 9 3.14 -15.59 2.02
CA LEU A 9 2.73 -14.70 0.93
C LEU A 9 2.25 -13.35 1.45
N LEU A 10 1.47 -13.35 2.54
CA LEU A 10 1.02 -12.12 3.21
C LEU A 10 2.20 -11.32 3.76
N CYS A 11 3.19 -11.99 4.38
CA CYS A 11 4.42 -11.35 4.83
C CYS A 11 5.23 -10.76 3.67
N ALA A 12 5.26 -11.40 2.50
CA ALA A 12 5.93 -10.85 1.31
C ALA A 12 5.32 -9.50 0.89
N SER A 13 3.99 -9.41 0.86
CA SER A 13 3.25 -8.18 0.55
C SER A 13 3.46 -7.10 1.62
N GLY A 14 3.43 -7.48 2.89
CA GLY A 14 3.68 -6.58 4.01
C GLY A 14 5.10 -6.01 4.02
N LEU A 15 6.14 -6.82 3.74
CA LEU A 15 7.51 -6.33 3.63
C LEU A 15 7.70 -5.38 2.45
N GLY A 16 7.05 -5.65 1.31
CA GLY A 16 6.99 -4.72 0.18
C GLY A 16 6.41 -3.37 0.59
N SER A 17 5.28 -3.39 1.28
CA SER A 17 4.62 -2.19 1.81
C SER A 17 5.46 -1.45 2.86
N MET A 18 6.20 -2.18 3.70
CA MET A 18 7.10 -1.61 4.70
C MET A 18 8.19 -0.74 4.05
N SER A 19 8.73 -1.17 2.90
CA SER A 19 9.73 -0.40 2.18
C SER A 19 9.23 0.98 1.72
N TYR A 20 7.92 1.12 1.47
CA TYR A 20 7.31 2.42 1.16
C TYR A 20 7.18 3.27 2.42
N GLY A 21 6.73 2.67 3.52
CA GLY A 21 6.61 3.35 4.80
C GLY A 21 7.95 3.91 5.31
N THR A 22 9.04 3.17 5.11
CA THR A 22 10.40 3.61 5.50
C THR A 22 10.83 4.93 4.85
N MET A 23 10.28 5.27 3.67
CA MET A 23 10.63 6.52 2.99
C MET A 23 10.30 7.75 3.83
N PHE A 24 9.17 7.74 4.55
CA PHE A 24 8.62 8.96 5.14
C PHE A 24 9.49 9.58 6.23
N THR A 25 10.25 8.76 6.95
CA THR A 25 11.19 9.24 7.96
C THR A 25 12.59 9.50 7.41
N ILE A 26 12.90 9.01 6.20
CA ILE A 26 14.22 9.13 5.57
C ILE A 26 14.31 10.35 4.65
N ILE A 27 13.19 10.93 4.22
CA ILE A 27 13.17 12.09 3.32
C ILE A 27 14.06 13.22 3.83
N ASP A 28 13.95 13.54 5.13
CA ASP A 28 14.74 14.60 5.76
C ASP A 28 16.24 14.23 5.79
N ASP A 29 16.58 12.98 6.08
CA ASP A 29 17.96 12.49 6.00
C ASP A 29 18.55 12.61 4.58
N LEU A 30 17.77 12.31 3.54
CA LEU A 30 18.20 12.42 2.14
C LEU A 30 18.45 13.88 1.74
N ARG A 31 17.60 14.79 2.23
CA ARG A 31 17.78 16.23 2.04
C ARG A 31 19.06 16.70 2.71
N ASP A 32 19.20 16.45 4.00
CA ASP A 32 20.26 17.05 4.81
C ASP A 32 21.62 16.44 4.51
N LYS A 33 21.68 15.12 4.24
CA LYS A 33 22.94 14.40 4.00
C LYS A 33 23.38 14.42 2.54
N TYR A 34 22.45 14.41 1.60
CA TYR A 34 22.75 14.29 0.16
C TYR A 34 22.34 15.54 -0.64
N GLY A 35 21.79 16.56 -0.01
CA GLY A 35 21.42 17.83 -0.66
C GLY A 35 20.29 17.68 -1.68
N ILE A 36 19.45 16.65 -1.56
CA ILE A 36 18.34 16.42 -2.48
C ILE A 36 17.27 17.48 -2.20
N THR A 37 16.84 18.20 -3.24
CA THR A 37 15.84 19.26 -3.12
C THR A 37 14.45 18.70 -2.80
N GLU A 38 13.59 19.50 -2.16
CA GLU A 38 12.21 19.12 -1.83
C GLU A 38 11.42 18.63 -3.05
N SER A 39 11.55 19.31 -4.19
CA SER A 39 10.92 18.92 -5.44
C SER A 39 11.39 17.54 -5.92
N HIS A 40 12.69 17.24 -5.80
CA HIS A 40 13.23 15.94 -6.13
C HIS A 40 12.80 14.84 -5.16
N LEU A 41 12.66 15.15 -3.86
CA LEU A 41 12.12 14.21 -2.86
C LEU A 41 10.67 13.84 -3.20
N GLY A 42 9.83 14.83 -3.51
CA GLY A 42 8.46 14.60 -3.98
C GLY A 42 8.40 13.71 -5.23
N LEU A 43 9.29 13.93 -6.20
CA LEU A 43 9.39 13.09 -7.40
C LEU A 43 9.85 11.66 -7.09
N ILE A 44 10.80 11.48 -6.18
CA ILE A 44 11.24 10.15 -5.73
C ILE A 44 10.05 9.42 -5.09
N LEU A 45 9.31 10.05 -4.17
CA LEU A 45 8.13 9.42 -3.56
C LEU A 45 7.08 9.05 -4.62
N GLY A 46 6.77 9.99 -5.51
CA GLY A 46 5.76 9.83 -6.55
C GLY A 46 6.08 8.73 -7.56
N VAL A 47 7.32 8.67 -8.06
CA VAL A 47 7.69 7.69 -9.11
C VAL A 47 7.52 6.25 -8.63
N GLY A 48 7.70 5.99 -7.35
CA GLY A 48 7.48 4.68 -6.76
C GLY A 48 6.03 4.21 -6.85
N PHE A 49 5.08 5.07 -6.48
CA PHE A 49 3.65 4.77 -6.60
C PHE A 49 3.24 4.68 -8.08
N PHE A 50 3.75 5.57 -8.92
CA PHE A 50 3.48 5.58 -10.35
C PHE A 50 3.95 4.28 -11.02
N ALA A 51 5.21 3.89 -10.80
CA ALA A 51 5.75 2.64 -11.34
C ALA A 51 5.00 1.41 -10.81
N GLY A 52 4.61 1.40 -9.54
CA GLY A 52 3.80 0.34 -8.96
C GLY A 52 2.40 0.25 -9.56
N PHE A 53 1.74 1.38 -9.82
CA PHE A 53 0.46 1.43 -10.52
C PHE A 53 0.56 0.86 -11.94
N PHE A 54 1.53 1.32 -12.73
CA PHE A 54 1.76 0.79 -14.09
C PHE A 54 2.07 -0.70 -14.06
N SER A 55 2.96 -1.13 -13.16
CA SER A 55 3.25 -2.54 -12.97
C SER A 55 2.00 -3.35 -12.63
N ASN A 56 1.13 -2.85 -11.74
CA ASN A 56 -0.11 -3.54 -11.41
C ASN A 56 -1.03 -3.64 -12.64
N VAL A 57 -1.28 -2.53 -13.34
CA VAL A 57 -2.17 -2.50 -14.51
C VAL A 57 -1.70 -3.42 -15.64
N PHE A 58 -0.40 -3.42 -15.95
CA PHE A 58 0.14 -4.15 -17.10
C PHE A 58 0.60 -5.57 -16.76
N LEU A 59 1.04 -5.84 -15.54
CA LEU A 59 1.56 -7.16 -15.16
C LEU A 59 0.54 -8.02 -14.40
N ALA A 60 -0.49 -7.47 -13.74
CA ALA A 60 -1.51 -8.28 -13.07
C ALA A 60 -2.18 -9.34 -13.98
N PRO A 61 -2.49 -9.06 -15.27
CA PRO A 61 -3.06 -10.08 -16.15
C PRO A 61 -2.17 -11.32 -16.34
N TYR A 62 -0.85 -11.20 -16.15
CA TYR A 62 0.04 -12.38 -16.19
C TYR A 62 -0.14 -13.26 -14.95
N ALA A 63 -0.47 -12.68 -13.78
CA ALA A 63 -0.78 -13.46 -12.59
C ALA A 63 -2.06 -14.28 -12.83
N ASP A 64 -3.02 -13.67 -13.52
CA ASP A 64 -4.30 -14.29 -13.86
C ASP A 64 -4.17 -15.48 -14.82
N ARG A 65 -3.12 -15.48 -15.64
CA ARG A 65 -2.77 -16.58 -16.56
C ARG A 65 -1.96 -17.71 -15.94
N GLY A 66 -2.06 -17.89 -14.62
CA GLY A 66 -1.36 -18.97 -13.93
C GLY A 66 0.14 -18.72 -13.77
N HIS A 67 0.60 -17.47 -13.69
CA HIS A 67 2.00 -17.14 -13.37
C HIS A 67 2.16 -16.40 -12.05
N ALA A 68 1.16 -16.48 -11.16
CA ALA A 68 1.15 -15.74 -9.91
C ALA A 68 2.37 -16.05 -9.03
N LYS A 69 2.77 -17.33 -8.88
CA LYS A 69 3.96 -17.66 -8.07
C LYS A 69 5.23 -17.07 -8.67
N ARG A 70 5.38 -17.17 -10.00
CA ARG A 70 6.54 -16.63 -10.72
C ARG A 70 6.61 -15.11 -10.59
N MET A 71 5.47 -14.42 -10.67
CA MET A 71 5.40 -12.98 -10.48
C MET A 71 5.81 -12.55 -9.07
N ILE A 72 5.42 -13.29 -8.04
CA ILE A 72 5.86 -13.01 -6.66
C ILE A 72 7.38 -13.15 -6.55
N LEU A 73 7.96 -14.24 -7.06
CA LEU A 73 9.40 -14.46 -7.00
C LEU A 73 10.20 -13.39 -7.77
N LEU A 74 9.76 -13.05 -8.99
CA LEU A 74 10.37 -11.99 -9.77
C LEU A 74 10.21 -10.62 -9.10
N GLY A 75 9.02 -10.32 -8.58
CA GLY A 75 8.75 -9.10 -7.83
C GLY A 75 9.62 -8.98 -6.60
N ILE A 76 9.86 -10.08 -5.87
CA ILE A 76 10.80 -10.12 -4.75
C ILE A 76 12.21 -9.76 -5.23
N LEU A 77 12.71 -10.37 -6.30
CA LEU A 77 14.04 -10.07 -6.85
C LEU A 77 14.17 -8.60 -7.26
N VAL A 78 13.17 -8.07 -7.98
CA VAL A 78 13.12 -6.67 -8.40
C VAL A 78 13.13 -5.74 -7.18
N GLN A 79 12.36 -6.07 -6.15
CA GLN A 79 12.31 -5.32 -4.90
C GLN A 79 13.66 -5.36 -4.16
N LEU A 80 14.35 -6.50 -4.10
CA LEU A 80 15.68 -6.61 -3.51
C LEU A 80 16.68 -5.67 -4.20
N VAL A 81 16.70 -5.68 -5.53
CA VAL A 81 17.55 -4.78 -6.32
C VAL A 81 17.20 -3.33 -6.04
N GLY A 82 15.91 -2.98 -6.01
CA GLY A 82 15.43 -1.64 -5.72
C GLY A 82 15.84 -1.16 -4.32
N CYS A 83 15.56 -1.95 -3.28
CA CYS A 83 15.90 -1.63 -1.90
C CYS A 83 17.41 -1.48 -1.69
N CYS A 84 18.22 -2.40 -2.21
CA CYS A 84 19.68 -2.29 -2.13
C CYS A 84 20.19 -1.05 -2.87
N SER A 85 19.70 -0.80 -4.09
CA SER A 85 20.10 0.38 -4.88
C SER A 85 19.69 1.68 -4.21
N PHE A 86 18.52 1.72 -3.56
CA PHE A 86 18.04 2.88 -2.84
C PHE A 86 18.86 3.13 -1.58
N GLY A 87 19.11 2.09 -0.78
CA GLY A 87 19.87 2.19 0.47
C GLY A 87 21.29 2.72 0.28
N PHE A 88 21.95 2.42 -0.83
CA PHE A 88 23.27 2.95 -1.16
C PHE A 88 23.25 4.18 -2.09
N GLY A 89 22.06 4.62 -2.52
CA GLY A 89 21.88 5.76 -3.41
C GLY A 89 22.22 7.07 -2.73
N ARG A 90 23.02 7.92 -3.39
CA ARG A 90 23.40 9.25 -2.89
C ARG A 90 23.07 10.39 -3.86
N SER A 91 22.49 10.07 -5.01
CA SER A 91 22.12 11.03 -6.04
C SER A 91 20.64 10.91 -6.38
N PHE A 92 20.03 12.01 -6.81
CA PHE A 92 18.63 12.02 -7.24
C PHE A 92 18.35 10.93 -8.29
N ALA A 93 19.17 10.82 -9.33
CA ALA A 93 18.96 9.85 -10.41
C ALA A 93 18.97 8.40 -9.90
N THR A 94 19.93 8.04 -9.03
CA THR A 94 20.00 6.70 -8.44
C THR A 94 18.78 6.40 -7.57
N LEU A 95 18.40 7.34 -6.70
CA LEU A 95 17.26 7.19 -5.79
C LEU A 95 15.95 7.11 -6.57
N PHE A 96 15.77 7.93 -7.60
CA PHE A 96 14.60 7.95 -8.47
C PHE A 96 14.43 6.60 -9.21
N VAL A 97 15.49 6.11 -9.85
CA VAL A 97 15.46 4.82 -10.56
C VAL A 97 15.25 3.67 -9.58
N ALA A 98 15.98 3.64 -8.47
CA ALA A 98 15.81 2.61 -7.44
C ALA A 98 14.37 2.58 -6.90
N ARG A 99 13.77 3.76 -6.71
CA ARG A 99 12.40 3.86 -6.21
C ARG A 99 11.35 3.43 -7.22
N ALA A 100 11.58 3.69 -8.50
CA ALA A 100 10.76 3.14 -9.59
C ALA A 100 10.86 1.61 -9.65
N VAL A 101 12.07 1.05 -9.48
CA VAL A 101 12.29 -0.41 -9.43
C VAL A 101 11.56 -1.03 -8.24
N MET A 102 11.64 -0.45 -7.04
CA MET A 102 10.82 -0.85 -5.89
C MET A 102 9.32 -0.76 -6.20
N GLY A 103 8.91 0.28 -6.95
CA GLY A 103 7.56 0.42 -7.48
C GLY A 103 7.08 -0.82 -8.22
N VAL A 104 7.85 -1.21 -9.24
CA VAL A 104 7.57 -2.37 -10.08
C VAL A 104 7.55 -3.66 -9.25
N GLY A 105 8.55 -3.88 -8.39
CA GLY A 105 8.62 -5.08 -7.55
C GLY A 105 7.36 -5.28 -6.70
N ASN A 106 6.94 -4.23 -6.00
CA ASN A 106 5.71 -4.26 -5.20
C ASN A 106 4.44 -4.41 -6.07
N GLY A 107 4.40 -3.76 -7.23
CA GLY A 107 3.30 -3.86 -8.19
C GLY A 107 3.14 -5.26 -8.81
N MET A 108 4.19 -6.09 -8.80
CA MET A 108 4.13 -7.51 -9.18
C MET A 108 3.67 -8.40 -8.01
N ILE A 109 4.18 -8.17 -6.80
CA ILE A 109 3.88 -8.98 -5.61
C ILE A 109 2.40 -8.86 -5.23
N TYR A 110 1.90 -7.63 -5.12
CA TYR A 110 0.59 -7.33 -4.55
C TYR A 110 -0.59 -8.03 -5.26
N PRO A 111 -0.79 -7.90 -6.59
CA PRO A 111 -1.90 -8.57 -7.27
C PRO A 111 -1.75 -10.10 -7.27
N ALA A 112 -0.51 -10.61 -7.40
CA ALA A 112 -0.25 -12.04 -7.43
C ALA A 112 -0.49 -12.72 -6.07
N VAL A 113 -0.11 -12.08 -4.96
CA VAL A 113 -0.43 -12.55 -3.60
C VAL A 113 -1.94 -12.59 -3.39
N ARG A 114 -2.65 -11.51 -3.76
CA ARG A 114 -4.10 -11.43 -3.60
C ARG A 114 -4.81 -12.55 -4.35
N ARG A 115 -4.43 -12.81 -5.60
CA ARG A 115 -4.96 -13.93 -6.39
C ARG A 115 -4.79 -15.27 -5.67
N ILE A 116 -3.57 -15.62 -5.25
CA ILE A 116 -3.31 -16.91 -4.59
C ILE A 116 -4.08 -17.02 -3.27
N VAL A 117 -4.17 -15.93 -2.52
CA VAL A 117 -4.88 -15.89 -1.23
C VAL A 117 -6.40 -16.04 -1.40
N ILE A 118 -6.98 -15.48 -2.46
CA ILE A 118 -8.39 -15.66 -2.83
C ILE A 118 -8.65 -17.12 -3.24
N LEU A 119 -7.86 -17.65 -4.18
CA LEU A 119 -8.03 -19.01 -4.70
C LEU A 119 -7.78 -20.10 -3.64
N ALA A 120 -7.01 -19.80 -2.60
CA ALA A 120 -6.73 -20.76 -1.53
C ALA A 120 -7.94 -21.13 -0.68
N ASP A 121 -8.92 -20.23 -0.55
CA ASP A 121 -10.17 -20.41 0.19
C ASP A 121 -11.24 -19.41 -0.34
N PRO A 122 -11.91 -19.76 -1.46
CA PRO A 122 -12.88 -18.88 -2.11
C PRO A 122 -14.11 -18.58 -1.26
N GLU A 123 -14.52 -19.50 -0.37
CA GLU A 123 -15.68 -19.30 0.51
C GLU A 123 -15.46 -18.17 1.53
N ASN A 124 -14.20 -17.90 1.89
CA ASN A 124 -13.82 -16.86 2.85
C ASN A 124 -13.08 -15.67 2.21
N MET A 125 -13.35 -15.39 0.93
CA MET A 125 -12.68 -14.34 0.14
C MET A 125 -12.55 -12.99 0.88
N GLY A 126 -13.63 -12.51 1.51
CA GLY A 126 -13.61 -11.23 2.24
C GLY A 126 -12.67 -11.23 3.44
N SER A 127 -12.59 -12.33 4.19
CA SER A 127 -11.66 -12.48 5.32
C SER A 127 -10.20 -12.54 4.84
N ASN A 128 -9.96 -13.25 3.73
CA ASN A 128 -8.65 -13.41 3.12
C ASN A 128 -8.11 -12.08 2.55
N LEU A 129 -8.95 -11.31 1.88
CA LEU A 129 -8.62 -9.94 1.44
C LEU A 129 -8.41 -8.99 2.61
N GLY A 130 -9.21 -9.11 3.68
CA GLY A 130 -9.01 -8.35 4.91
C GLY A 130 -7.64 -8.61 5.54
N ARG A 131 -7.22 -9.88 5.62
CA ARG A 131 -5.87 -10.25 6.10
C ARG A 131 -4.77 -9.67 5.21
N ALA A 132 -4.90 -9.77 3.88
CA ALA A 132 -3.94 -9.16 2.95
C ALA A 132 -3.78 -7.66 3.22
N LEU A 133 -4.90 -6.94 3.31
CA LEU A 133 -4.91 -5.52 3.64
C LEU A 133 -4.23 -5.23 4.99
N SER A 134 -4.50 -6.03 6.03
CA SER A 134 -3.86 -5.85 7.34
C SER A 134 -2.34 -6.01 7.28
N PHE A 135 -1.83 -6.96 6.50
CA PHE A 135 -0.38 -7.12 6.31
C PHE A 135 0.23 -5.97 5.52
N ASP A 136 -0.45 -5.48 4.49
CA ASP A 136 0.00 -4.32 3.69
C ASP A 136 0.06 -3.05 4.55
N VAL A 137 -1.05 -2.72 5.22
CA VAL A 137 -1.15 -1.54 6.10
C VAL A 137 -0.19 -1.67 7.28
N GLY A 138 -0.13 -2.84 7.92
CA GLY A 138 0.79 -3.11 9.02
C GLY A 138 2.26 -2.96 8.60
N GLY A 139 2.63 -3.49 7.44
CA GLY A 139 3.94 -3.31 6.85
C GLY A 139 4.27 -1.83 6.65
N PHE A 140 3.41 -1.11 5.93
CA PHE A 140 3.55 0.34 5.69
C PHE A 140 3.71 1.12 7.00
N THR A 141 2.88 0.81 8.01
CA THR A 141 2.87 1.45 9.34
C THR A 141 4.15 1.21 10.12
N LEU A 142 4.74 0.02 9.99
CA LEU A 142 5.99 -0.35 10.66
C LEU A 142 7.23 0.20 9.95
N GLY A 143 7.11 0.65 8.70
CA GLY A 143 8.21 1.21 7.91
C GLY A 143 8.90 2.42 8.57
N PRO A 144 8.16 3.47 8.97
CA PRO A 144 8.69 4.61 9.71
C PRO A 144 9.38 4.22 11.01
N VAL A 145 8.79 3.28 11.76
CA VAL A 145 9.32 2.80 13.04
C VAL A 145 10.66 2.08 12.83
N LEU A 146 10.73 1.18 11.85
CA LEU A 146 11.96 0.48 11.49
C LEU A 146 13.06 1.48 11.13
N SER A 147 12.74 2.47 10.29
CA SER A 147 13.68 3.51 9.91
C SER A 147 14.17 4.33 11.11
N ALA A 148 13.27 4.88 11.91
CA ALA A 148 13.61 5.75 13.04
C ALA A 148 14.58 5.07 14.04
N VAL A 149 14.37 3.77 14.28
CA VAL A 149 15.22 2.99 15.20
C VAL A 149 16.56 2.59 14.57
N THR A 150 16.62 2.39 13.26
CA THR A 150 17.81 1.83 12.60
C THR A 150 18.71 2.88 11.97
N VAL A 151 18.16 3.97 11.43
CA VAL A 151 18.92 4.99 10.71
C VAL A 151 19.87 5.76 11.62
N SER A 152 19.45 6.08 12.83
CA SER A 152 20.28 6.78 13.82
C SER A 152 21.52 5.97 14.24
N ALA A 153 21.39 4.65 14.35
CA ALA A 153 22.46 3.76 14.81
C ALA A 153 23.32 3.17 13.68
N LEU A 154 22.71 2.86 12.54
CA LEU A 154 23.30 2.07 11.45
C LEU A 154 23.33 2.80 10.10
N GLY A 155 22.71 3.98 10.02
CA GLY A 155 22.64 4.83 8.83
C GLY A 155 21.48 4.49 7.88
N ILE A 156 21.28 5.38 6.90
CA ILE A 156 20.22 5.30 5.86
C ILE A 156 20.11 3.92 5.16
N PRO A 157 21.20 3.19 4.85
CA PRO A 157 21.07 1.89 4.18
C PRO A 157 20.38 0.81 5.03
N ALA A 158 20.45 0.91 6.37
CA ALA A 158 20.10 -0.17 7.29
C ALA A 158 18.66 -0.70 7.15
N PRO A 159 17.59 0.13 7.18
CA PRO A 159 16.23 -0.39 7.09
C PRO A 159 15.98 -1.10 5.74
N PHE A 160 16.55 -0.61 4.64
CA PHE A 160 16.40 -1.24 3.33
C PHE A 160 17.10 -2.59 3.24
N LEU A 161 18.29 -2.71 3.82
CA LEU A 161 19.02 -3.98 3.87
C LEU A 161 18.32 -5.00 4.77
N MET A 162 17.73 -4.57 5.89
CA MET A 162 16.94 -5.44 6.76
C MET A 162 15.68 -5.95 6.07
N ILE A 163 14.93 -5.07 5.39
CA ILE A 163 13.78 -5.47 4.58
C ILE A 163 14.21 -6.42 3.46
N SER A 164 15.35 -6.13 2.79
CA SER A 164 15.88 -6.99 1.73
C SER A 164 16.26 -8.37 2.25
N ALA A 165 16.94 -8.46 3.40
CA ALA A 165 17.28 -9.73 4.02
C ALA A 165 16.01 -10.54 4.36
N ALA A 166 15.02 -9.89 4.97
CA ALA A 166 13.74 -10.53 5.29
C ALA A 166 13.01 -11.01 4.02
N MET A 167 12.97 -10.20 2.97
CA MET A 167 12.38 -10.55 1.68
C MET A 167 13.11 -11.71 0.99
N ALA A 168 14.44 -11.78 1.08
CA ALA A 168 15.22 -12.88 0.54
C ALA A 168 14.87 -14.20 1.25
N VAL A 169 14.77 -14.19 2.58
CA VAL A 169 14.35 -15.35 3.39
C VAL A 169 12.94 -15.79 3.01
N ILE A 170 12.00 -14.85 2.88
CA ILE A 170 10.64 -15.16 2.43
C ILE A 170 10.62 -15.68 1.01
N GLY A 171 11.41 -15.10 0.10
CA GLY A 171 11.54 -15.55 -1.28
C GLY A 171 11.98 -17.01 -1.36
N ILE A 172 12.99 -17.41 -0.58
CA ILE A 172 13.41 -18.80 -0.44
C ILE A 172 12.24 -19.67 0.05
N GLY A 173 11.50 -19.21 1.06
CA GLY A 173 10.29 -19.89 1.53
C GLY A 173 9.22 -20.08 0.44
N VAL A 174 8.96 -19.03 -0.35
CA VAL A 174 7.97 -19.04 -1.44
C VAL A 174 8.37 -20.02 -2.55
N THR A 175 9.67 -20.20 -2.84
CA THR A 175 10.10 -21.22 -3.83
C THR A 175 9.61 -22.62 -3.47
N ARG A 176 9.53 -22.94 -2.16
CA ARG A 176 9.11 -24.24 -1.62
C ARG A 176 7.60 -24.41 -1.53
N ILE A 177 6.81 -23.36 -1.75
CA ILE A 177 5.34 -23.44 -1.73
C ILE A 177 4.85 -24.03 -3.05
N HIS A 178 3.99 -25.03 -2.98
CA HIS A 178 3.23 -25.49 -4.14
C HIS A 178 1.94 -24.66 -4.24
N VAL A 179 1.79 -23.93 -5.33
CA VAL A 179 0.62 -23.12 -5.63
C VAL A 179 -0.08 -23.82 -6.78
N THR A 180 -1.34 -24.20 -6.58
CA THR A 180 -2.18 -24.68 -7.68
C THR A 180 -2.51 -23.46 -8.54
N GLU A 181 -1.81 -23.32 -9.65
CA GLU A 181 -2.06 -22.29 -10.66
C GLU A 181 -3.21 -22.80 -11.56
N THR A 182 -4.10 -21.89 -11.96
CA THR A 182 -5.16 -22.20 -12.95
C THR A 182 -4.50 -22.68 -14.24
N ASP A 183 -5.08 -23.69 -14.89
CA ASP A 183 -4.57 -24.15 -16.17
C ASP A 183 -4.61 -23.00 -17.18
N ILE A 184 -3.56 -22.85 -17.99
CA ILE A 184 -3.42 -21.71 -18.91
C ILE A 184 -4.58 -21.70 -19.92
N ASP A 185 -5.12 -22.88 -20.24
CA ASP A 185 -6.26 -23.06 -21.13
C ASP A 185 -7.60 -22.61 -20.52
N ASP A 186 -7.71 -22.61 -19.19
CA ASP A 186 -8.85 -22.09 -18.43
C ASP A 186 -8.66 -20.62 -18.00
N ALA A 187 -7.50 -20.03 -18.29
CA ALA A 187 -7.21 -18.65 -17.92
C ALA A 187 -8.15 -17.70 -18.69
N PRO A 188 -8.72 -16.69 -18.03
CA PRO A 188 -9.57 -15.73 -18.70
C PRO A 188 -8.80 -15.08 -19.86
N SER A 189 -9.37 -15.13 -21.07
CA SER A 189 -8.80 -14.57 -22.32
C SER A 189 -8.69 -13.03 -22.33
N GLN A 190 -8.80 -12.40 -21.16
CA GLN A 190 -9.30 -11.04 -21.03
C GLN A 190 -8.25 -9.95 -21.21
N ARG A 191 -8.79 -8.81 -21.67
CA ARG A 191 -8.10 -7.56 -21.99
C ARG A 191 -7.95 -6.69 -20.74
N LEU A 192 -7.01 -5.74 -20.79
CA LEU A 192 -6.89 -4.65 -19.81
C LEU A 192 -8.27 -4.08 -19.45
N ALA A 193 -8.48 -3.73 -18.18
CA ALA A 193 -9.76 -3.31 -17.62
C ALA A 193 -10.32 -1.96 -18.16
N PHE A 194 -9.70 -1.38 -19.19
CA PHE A 194 -10.08 -0.07 -19.73
C PHE A 194 -11.48 -0.03 -20.36
N ASP A 195 -11.98 -1.17 -20.83
CA ASP A 195 -13.34 -1.31 -21.34
C ASP A 195 -14.41 -1.13 -20.26
N LEU A 196 -14.10 -1.46 -18.99
CA LEU A 196 -15.01 -1.30 -17.85
C LEU A 196 -15.37 0.17 -17.59
N PHE A 197 -14.56 1.14 -18.03
CA PHE A 197 -14.89 2.57 -17.92
C PHE A 197 -16.16 2.96 -18.70
N ARG A 198 -16.64 2.11 -19.61
CA ARG A 198 -17.97 2.30 -20.24
C ARG A 198 -19.12 2.14 -19.24
N ILE A 199 -18.91 1.41 -18.15
CA ILE A 199 -19.88 1.24 -17.07
C ILE A 199 -19.75 2.44 -16.13
N ARG A 200 -20.75 3.34 -16.15
CA ARG A 200 -20.75 4.57 -15.32
C ARG A 200 -20.54 4.28 -13.82
N ALA A 201 -21.14 3.21 -13.32
CA ALA A 201 -21.00 2.81 -11.91
C ALA A 201 -19.55 2.42 -11.58
N PHE A 202 -18.87 1.69 -12.48
CA PHE A 202 -17.45 1.36 -12.34
C PHE A 202 -16.58 2.63 -12.37
N ALA A 203 -16.80 3.53 -13.32
CA ALA A 203 -16.09 4.81 -13.35
C ALA A 203 -16.27 5.58 -12.03
N GLY A 204 -17.49 5.57 -11.46
CA GLY A 204 -17.76 6.15 -10.14
C GLY A 204 -16.94 5.53 -9.00
N THR A 205 -16.75 4.20 -9.01
CA THR A 205 -15.88 3.53 -8.01
C THR A 205 -14.41 3.92 -8.16
N ILE A 206 -13.92 4.14 -9.39
CA ILE A 206 -12.57 4.63 -9.63
C ILE A 206 -12.42 6.07 -9.13
N VAL A 207 -13.41 6.93 -9.34
CA VAL A 207 -13.40 8.30 -8.81
C VAL A 207 -13.36 8.31 -7.27
N ILE A 208 -14.14 7.43 -6.62
CA ILE A 208 -14.09 7.26 -5.16
C ILE A 208 -12.68 6.85 -4.70
N GLY A 209 -12.06 5.88 -5.39
CA GLY A 209 -10.69 5.44 -5.08
C GLY A 209 -9.67 6.56 -5.29
N LEU A 210 -9.74 7.29 -6.40
CA LEU A 210 -8.86 8.43 -6.68
C LEU A 210 -9.01 9.53 -5.63
N ALA A 211 -10.24 9.88 -5.26
CA ALA A 211 -10.49 10.89 -4.23
C ALA A 211 -9.87 10.47 -2.88
N LEU A 212 -10.04 9.20 -2.49
CA LEU A 212 -9.42 8.65 -1.28
C LEU A 212 -7.90 8.73 -1.33
N PHE A 213 -7.26 8.32 -2.43
CA PHE A 213 -5.80 8.34 -2.54
C PHE A 213 -5.23 9.76 -2.65
N ILE A 214 -5.93 10.70 -3.27
CA ILE A 214 -5.55 12.12 -3.26
C ILE A 214 -5.61 12.66 -1.83
N MET A 215 -6.66 12.30 -1.09
CA MET A 215 -6.85 12.71 0.30
C MET A 215 -5.71 12.17 1.19
N ILE A 216 -5.43 10.87 1.13
CA ILE A 216 -4.33 10.22 1.85
C ILE A 216 -2.98 10.86 1.45
N GLY A 217 -2.70 11.00 0.15
CA GLY A 217 -1.45 11.57 -0.33
C GLY A 217 -1.26 13.03 0.09
N THR A 218 -2.34 13.82 0.17
CA THR A 218 -2.30 15.19 0.67
C THR A 218 -1.98 15.23 2.16
N PHE A 219 -2.65 14.39 2.96
CA PHE A 219 -2.37 14.26 4.38
C PHE A 219 -0.93 13.83 4.63
N ASP A 220 -0.47 12.77 3.95
CA ASP A 220 0.89 12.23 4.09
C ASP A 220 1.96 13.28 3.73
N ALA A 221 1.77 14.04 2.65
CA ALA A 221 2.72 15.05 2.19
C ALA A 221 2.78 16.28 3.11
N LEU A 222 1.64 16.68 3.68
CA LEU A 222 1.58 17.88 4.52
C LEU A 222 1.86 17.59 6.00
N TRP A 223 1.71 16.35 6.47
CA TRP A 223 1.83 16.00 7.88
C TRP A 223 3.14 16.48 8.50
N SER A 224 4.29 16.08 7.93
CA SER A 224 5.61 16.45 8.48
C SER A 224 5.82 17.97 8.47
N LEU A 225 5.40 18.64 7.39
CA LEU A 225 5.49 20.10 7.28
C LEU A 225 4.65 20.81 8.34
N MET A 226 3.41 20.39 8.53
CA MET A 226 2.53 20.92 9.56
C MET A 226 3.09 20.70 10.98
N MET A 227 3.62 19.52 11.26
CA MET A 227 4.23 19.22 12.56
C MET A 227 5.47 20.08 12.83
N LYS A 228 6.28 20.33 11.80
CA LYS A 228 7.44 21.22 11.85
C LYS A 228 7.03 22.67 12.14
N ASP A 229 6.04 23.19 11.42
CA ASP A 229 5.55 24.57 11.57
C ASP A 229 4.92 24.81 12.96
N MET A 230 4.36 23.76 13.56
CA MET A 230 3.79 23.80 14.92
C MET A 230 4.81 23.54 16.04
N HIS A 231 6.09 23.36 15.71
CA HIS A 231 7.14 22.97 16.65
C HIS A 231 6.76 21.71 17.48
N ALA A 232 6.13 20.74 16.81
CA ALA A 232 5.72 19.50 17.45
C ALA A 232 6.95 18.69 17.90
N ALA A 233 6.76 17.85 18.91
CA ALA A 233 7.79 16.89 19.30
C ALA A 233 8.06 15.92 18.12
N GLU A 234 9.33 15.57 17.90
CA GLU A 234 9.76 14.72 16.78
C GLU A 234 8.98 13.39 16.71
N TRP A 235 8.64 12.80 17.86
CA TRP A 235 7.87 11.56 17.89
C TRP A 235 6.46 11.72 17.31
N VAL A 236 5.84 12.89 17.41
CA VAL A 236 4.51 13.17 16.83
C VAL A 236 4.61 13.25 15.31
N ALA A 237 5.67 13.89 14.80
CA ALA A 237 5.95 13.95 13.37
C ALA A 237 6.21 12.54 12.80
N ASN A 238 7.08 11.77 13.47
CA ASN A 238 7.54 10.47 12.99
C ASN A 238 6.51 9.34 13.14
N LEU A 239 5.78 9.31 14.27
CA LEU A 239 4.82 8.23 14.56
C LEU A 239 3.37 8.62 14.24
N GLY A 240 3.10 9.88 13.90
CA GLY A 240 1.76 10.36 13.60
C GLY A 240 1.09 9.60 12.45
N ILE A 241 1.82 9.34 11.37
CA ILE A 241 1.35 8.55 10.22
C ILE A 241 1.06 7.10 10.65
N SER A 242 1.92 6.52 11.48
CA SER A 242 1.69 5.17 12.00
C SER A 242 0.46 5.09 12.90
N LEU A 243 0.23 6.11 13.74
CA LEU A 243 -0.95 6.22 14.60
C LEU A 243 -2.23 6.49 13.81
N PHE A 244 -2.15 7.20 12.68
CA PHE A 244 -3.25 7.36 11.73
C PHE A 244 -3.65 6.02 11.09
N ALA A 245 -2.68 5.18 10.71
CA ALA A 245 -2.97 3.91 10.05
C ALA A 245 -3.42 2.79 11.02
N MET A 246 -3.03 2.87 12.30
CA MET A 246 -3.36 1.87 13.33
C MET A 246 -4.87 1.55 13.45
N PRO A 247 -5.79 2.53 13.52
CA PRO A 247 -7.22 2.24 13.58
C PRO A 247 -7.74 1.43 12.40
N MET A 248 -7.21 1.63 11.19
CA MET A 248 -7.61 0.84 10.01
C MET A 248 -7.33 -0.66 10.22
N LEU A 249 -6.24 -1.00 10.91
CA LEU A 249 -5.83 -2.38 11.16
C LEU A 249 -6.86 -3.14 12.00
N PHE A 250 -7.45 -2.48 13.00
CA PHE A 250 -8.40 -3.09 13.94
C PHE A 250 -9.87 -2.93 13.54
N LEU A 251 -10.20 -1.84 12.82
CA LEU A 251 -11.58 -1.50 12.50
C LEU A 251 -12.04 -2.00 11.13
N GLY A 252 -11.15 -2.60 10.33
CA GLY A 252 -11.51 -3.23 9.05
C GLY A 252 -12.73 -4.18 9.13
N PRO A 253 -12.83 -5.10 10.10
CA PRO A 253 -13.99 -5.99 10.25
C PRO A 253 -15.30 -5.25 10.56
N ILE A 254 -15.24 -4.17 11.35
CA ILE A 254 -16.40 -3.35 11.72
C ILE A 254 -16.86 -2.55 10.50
N GLY A 255 -15.91 -1.96 9.75
CA GLY A 255 -16.20 -1.24 8.52
C GLY A 255 -16.83 -2.10 7.43
N GLY A 256 -16.40 -3.36 7.32
CA GLY A 256 -17.01 -4.33 6.41
C GLY A 256 -18.49 -4.59 6.73
N ARG A 257 -18.83 -4.82 8.02
CA ARG A 257 -20.23 -5.02 8.46
C ARG A 257 -21.09 -3.79 8.21
N PHE A 258 -20.56 -2.60 8.51
CA PHE A 258 -21.26 -1.34 8.25
C PHE A 258 -21.53 -1.14 6.74
N THR A 259 -20.53 -1.43 5.91
CA THR A 259 -20.63 -1.34 4.45
C THR A 259 -21.71 -2.26 3.88
N GLN A 260 -21.84 -3.48 4.42
CA GLN A 260 -22.87 -4.43 4.03
C GLN A 260 -24.29 -3.93 4.36
N ASN A 261 -24.48 -3.31 5.52
CA ASN A 261 -25.79 -2.83 5.97
C ASN A 261 -26.24 -1.53 5.27
N THR A 262 -25.30 -0.59 5.08
CA THR A 262 -25.61 0.75 4.55
C THR A 262 -25.56 0.80 3.02
N GLY A 263 -24.87 -0.16 2.41
CA GLY A 263 -24.55 -0.21 0.98
C GLY A 263 -23.22 0.49 0.68
N PRO A 264 -22.39 -0.07 -0.22
CA PRO A 264 -20.99 0.34 -0.35
C PRO A 264 -20.78 1.73 -0.96
N PHE A 265 -21.60 2.16 -1.92
CA PHE A 265 -21.53 3.53 -2.45
C PHE A 265 -21.82 4.58 -1.38
N ARG A 266 -22.84 4.34 -0.54
CA ARG A 266 -23.23 5.27 0.54
C ARG A 266 -22.15 5.31 1.62
N ALA A 267 -21.62 4.15 2.00
CA ALA A 267 -20.52 4.06 2.96
C ALA A 267 -19.27 4.81 2.46
N SER A 268 -18.88 4.62 1.20
CA SER A 268 -17.71 5.30 0.62
C SER A 268 -17.89 6.82 0.48
N ILE A 269 -19.05 7.28 -0.02
CA ILE A 269 -19.30 8.72 -0.18
C ILE A 269 -19.40 9.38 1.20
N GLY A 270 -20.06 8.74 2.17
CA GLY A 270 -20.11 9.23 3.55
C GLY A 270 -18.72 9.33 4.16
N GLY A 271 -17.91 8.29 4.01
CA GLY A 271 -16.53 8.26 4.47
C GLY A 271 -15.68 9.39 3.84
N LEU A 272 -15.70 9.52 2.51
CA LEU A 272 -15.02 10.63 1.82
C LEU A 272 -15.50 12.01 2.27
N SER A 273 -16.80 12.19 2.51
CA SER A 273 -17.34 13.48 2.95
C SER A 273 -16.84 13.85 4.34
N VAL A 274 -16.80 12.87 5.26
CA VAL A 274 -16.25 13.07 6.60
C VAL A 274 -14.74 13.28 6.55
N GLY A 275 -14.01 12.54 5.71
CA GLY A 275 -12.56 12.71 5.50
C GLY A 275 -12.23 14.10 4.95
N ALA A 276 -12.96 14.58 3.95
CA ALA A 276 -12.80 15.94 3.41
C ALA A 276 -13.05 17.02 4.46
N PHE A 277 -14.05 16.83 5.33
CA PHE A 277 -14.29 17.71 6.48
C PHE A 277 -13.10 17.69 7.45
N ILE A 278 -12.58 16.52 7.80
CA ILE A 278 -11.42 16.39 8.71
C ILE A 278 -10.16 17.05 8.10
N ILE A 279 -9.89 16.86 6.82
CA ILE A 279 -8.78 17.54 6.14
C ILE A 279 -8.92 19.06 6.23
N THR A 280 -10.13 19.58 6.02
CA THR A 280 -10.39 21.02 6.16
C THR A 280 -10.13 21.50 7.59
N MET A 281 -10.51 20.69 8.59
CA MET A 281 -10.29 21.01 10.00
C MET A 281 -8.81 21.06 10.39
N TYR A 282 -7.93 20.26 9.78
CA TYR A 282 -6.49 20.30 10.09
C TYR A 282 -5.88 21.70 9.98
N GLY A 283 -6.32 22.51 9.01
CA GLY A 283 -5.84 23.89 8.87
C GLY A 283 -6.26 24.85 10.00
N THR A 284 -7.16 24.42 10.89
CA THR A 284 -7.68 25.23 12.00
C THR A 284 -7.25 24.73 13.38
N LEU A 285 -6.65 23.54 13.47
CA LEU A 285 -6.29 22.94 14.75
C LEU A 285 -5.01 23.57 15.30
N PRO A 286 -5.04 24.15 16.52
CA PRO A 286 -3.91 24.93 17.05
C PRO A 286 -2.83 24.07 17.73
N SER A 287 -3.03 22.75 17.84
CA SER A 287 -2.14 21.86 18.58
C SER A 287 -1.78 20.60 17.79
N PRO A 288 -0.52 20.16 17.79
CA PRO A 288 -0.11 18.93 17.13
C PRO A 288 -0.79 17.70 17.75
N TYR A 289 -1.12 17.73 19.06
CA TYR A 289 -1.85 16.65 19.71
C TYR A 289 -3.33 16.62 19.31
N ALA A 290 -3.94 17.79 19.08
CA ALA A 290 -5.30 17.86 18.55
C ALA A 290 -5.35 17.31 17.12
N MET A 291 -4.35 17.67 16.29
CA MET A 291 -4.20 17.08 14.97
C MET A 291 -4.00 15.57 15.01
N LEU A 292 -3.19 15.05 15.94
CA LEU A 292 -2.99 13.62 16.12
C LEU A 292 -4.30 12.89 16.50
N ALA A 293 -5.07 13.46 17.42
CA ALA A 293 -6.37 12.91 17.81
C ALA A 293 -7.37 12.89 16.63
N PHE A 294 -7.41 13.97 15.83
CA PHE A 294 -8.18 14.01 14.59
C PHE A 294 -7.65 13.04 13.54
N GLY A 295 -6.33 12.82 13.46
CA GLY A 295 -5.67 11.79 12.66
C GLY A 295 -6.17 10.39 12.95
N VAL A 296 -6.27 10.03 14.24
CA VAL A 296 -6.83 8.74 14.63
C VAL A 296 -8.26 8.60 14.12
N LEU A 297 -9.12 9.62 14.28
CA LEU A 297 -10.49 9.61 13.77
C LEU A 297 -10.55 9.52 12.24
N HIS A 298 -9.67 10.24 11.55
CA HIS A 298 -9.56 10.22 10.10
C HIS A 298 -9.22 8.81 9.59
N GLY A 299 -8.27 8.12 10.22
CA GLY A 299 -7.92 6.74 9.89
C GLY A 299 -9.10 5.77 10.02
N ILE A 300 -10.00 5.96 10.99
CA ILE A 300 -11.24 5.18 11.11
C ILE A 300 -12.13 5.38 9.88
N VAL A 301 -12.33 6.64 9.51
CA VAL A 301 -13.19 7.05 8.40
C VAL A 301 -12.66 6.52 7.07
N ASP A 302 -11.35 6.59 6.87
CA ASP A 302 -10.73 6.08 5.65
C ASP A 302 -10.83 4.56 5.54
N GLY A 303 -10.74 3.85 6.68
CA GLY A 303 -11.00 2.41 6.72
C GLY A 303 -12.39 2.06 6.17
N LEU A 304 -13.42 2.84 6.51
CA LEU A 304 -14.77 2.69 5.94
C LEU A 304 -14.76 2.93 4.43
N THR A 305 -14.10 4.00 3.97
CA THR A 305 -14.03 4.35 2.55
C THR A 305 -13.35 3.27 1.71
N VAL A 306 -12.21 2.73 2.18
CA VAL A 306 -11.46 1.65 1.52
C VAL A 306 -12.31 0.39 1.38
N THR A 307 -12.97 -0.03 2.47
CA THR A 307 -13.82 -1.22 2.45
C THR A 307 -15.05 -1.05 1.54
N GLY A 308 -15.71 0.11 1.60
CA GLY A 308 -16.82 0.46 0.73
C GLY A 308 -16.43 0.50 -0.75
N GLY A 309 -15.29 1.12 -1.08
CA GLY A 309 -14.88 1.29 -2.48
C GLY A 309 -14.56 -0.05 -3.13
N SER A 310 -13.85 -0.91 -2.39
CA SER A 310 -13.53 -2.27 -2.83
C SER A 310 -14.79 -3.12 -3.02
N ALA A 311 -15.75 -3.04 -2.10
CA ALA A 311 -17.03 -3.73 -2.21
C ALA A 311 -17.89 -3.19 -3.37
N ALA A 312 -17.85 -1.88 -3.62
CA ALA A 312 -18.57 -1.26 -4.73
C ALA A 312 -18.07 -1.77 -6.09
N ILE A 313 -16.74 -1.89 -6.27
CA ILE A 313 -16.14 -2.46 -7.48
C ILE A 313 -16.66 -3.88 -7.72
N ALA A 314 -16.64 -4.73 -6.68
CA ALA A 314 -17.09 -6.12 -6.80
C ALA A 314 -18.56 -6.27 -7.19
N MET A 315 -19.42 -5.29 -6.84
CA MET A 315 -20.84 -5.33 -7.22
C MET A 315 -21.12 -4.86 -8.65
N VAL A 316 -20.28 -3.99 -9.22
CA VAL A 316 -20.55 -3.35 -10.52
C VAL A 316 -19.78 -4.00 -11.67
N VAL A 317 -18.71 -4.74 -11.37
CA VAL A 317 -17.94 -5.48 -12.37
C VAL A 317 -18.71 -6.76 -12.74
N PRO A 318 -18.90 -7.06 -14.05
CA PRO A 318 -19.52 -8.30 -14.49
C PRO A 318 -18.79 -9.51 -13.91
N ARG A 319 -19.51 -10.57 -13.50
CA ARG A 319 -18.92 -11.76 -12.86
C ARG A 319 -17.78 -12.40 -13.67
N GLU A 320 -17.92 -12.38 -14.99
CA GLU A 320 -16.91 -12.87 -15.92
C GLU A 320 -15.59 -12.08 -15.87
N ARG A 321 -15.64 -10.80 -15.45
CA ARG A 321 -14.52 -9.85 -15.39
C ARG A 321 -13.90 -9.76 -13.99
N ILE A 322 -14.47 -10.42 -12.99
CA ILE A 322 -13.90 -10.47 -11.64
C ILE A 322 -12.73 -11.45 -11.70
N ALA A 323 -11.52 -10.97 -11.38
CA ALA A 323 -10.34 -11.83 -11.29
C ALA A 323 -10.63 -12.94 -10.26
N SER A 324 -10.65 -14.19 -10.74
CA SER A 324 -10.89 -15.39 -9.95
C SER A 324 -9.67 -15.79 -9.13
#